data_AF-A0A2V7KF58-F1
#
_entry.id   AF-A0A2V7KF58-F1
#
_cell.length_a   1.000
_cell.length_b   1.000
_cell.length_c   1.000
_cell.angle_alpha   90.00
_cell.angle_beta   90.00
_cell.angle_gamma   90.00
#
_symmetry.space_group_name_H-M   'P 1'
#
loop_
_entity.id
_entity.type
_entity.pdbx_description
1 polymer ?
#
loop_
_entity_poly.entity_id
_entity_poly.type
_entity_poly.pdbx_seq_one_letter_code
_entity_poly.pdbx_strand_id
1 'polypeptide(L)'
;MRRSSLVLLALTSLTLFGCDALRDAFSPRADVVARANDQTLTVDRLAGWAGESKQVPLDPLTLSRVSRYWVEYTLFAQALADGKNLRDSATAAAAMWPVVSRLKWQRFHDRIVTGHDLTPQQLDSAYQSGPYRVFQHILFRVMPAQGAKATDGNALIRLDAQKHSQADQLLPQARTAGARFAQLASRYSEDPGSKVAGGSLGLSTRGQFVGEFDDAAWQLAPGAVSGVVKSQFGYHIIRRPPLAEVRDSFRLGLQERMSQHGDSLYVDSLVIKRKIEPVSRAPAYAKAAVQDMDAARSSNRVLVKYRGGSLKVRDFARWLNALDPQILSALPQANDEQINQFLKSLAQQQLMLQQADSAKVTLTAEDWQRVRDEHDSTMVQITTLLNLSAAVLHDSGGPSPEKRTNFAMGRVNDYFDRVFHGRARFFPLPAFLADTLLADARWNVDAAGVRRAVERGQEIRADSAQASNAPRMTPAPGPAPIDTTKRQAPR
;
A
#
# COMPACT_ATOMS: atom_id res chain seq x y z
N MET A 1 -19.10 72.32 50.34
CA MET A 1 -19.20 70.90 50.76
C MET A 1 -20.45 70.34 50.10
N ARG A 2 -20.51 69.35 49.19
CA ARG A 2 -19.73 68.16 48.79
C ARG A 2 -19.86 68.02 47.25
N ARG A 3 -18.81 68.03 46.41
CA ARG A 3 -18.04 66.90 45.84
C ARG A 3 -18.86 65.62 45.55
N SER A 4 -19.13 65.31 44.26
CA SER A 4 -18.45 64.26 43.44
C SER A 4 -19.19 62.91 43.52
N SER A 5 -19.42 62.07 42.50
CA SER A 5 -19.03 61.97 41.10
C SER A 5 -20.02 61.04 40.37
N LEU A 6 -20.20 61.21 39.05
CA LEU A 6 -20.72 60.19 38.15
C LEU A 6 -19.81 58.95 38.17
N VAL A 7 -20.40 57.75 38.27
CA VAL A 7 -19.73 56.49 37.94
C VAL A 7 -20.37 55.94 36.68
N LEU A 8 -19.59 55.98 35.61
CA LEU A 8 -19.81 55.33 34.32
C LEU A 8 -19.72 53.81 34.52
N LEU A 9 -20.79 53.06 34.27
CA LEU A 9 -20.71 51.59 34.19
C LEU A 9 -20.12 51.23 32.82
N ALA A 10 -18.83 50.90 32.80
CA ALA A 10 -18.19 50.30 31.64
C ALA A 10 -18.66 48.85 31.51
N LEU A 11 -19.58 48.59 30.58
CA LEU A 11 -19.77 47.25 30.03
C LEU A 11 -18.55 46.93 29.16
N THR A 12 -17.57 46.23 29.74
CA THR A 12 -16.55 45.53 28.97
C THR A 12 -17.17 44.28 28.36
N SER A 13 -17.47 44.35 27.08
CA SER A 13 -17.73 43.19 26.24
C SER A 13 -16.48 42.30 26.17
N LEU A 14 -16.36 41.35 27.10
CA LEU A 14 -15.45 40.21 26.94
C LEU A 14 -15.97 39.36 25.79
N THR A 15 -15.22 39.34 24.70
CA THR A 15 -15.43 38.43 23.57
C THR A 15 -15.45 36.98 24.03
N LEU A 16 -16.56 36.31 23.72
CA LEU A 16 -16.87 34.90 23.96
C LEU A 16 -15.82 33.97 23.31
N PHE A 17 -14.79 33.59 24.06
CA PHE A 17 -13.99 32.37 23.80
C PHE A 17 -14.07 31.35 24.96
N GLY A 18 -14.88 31.62 26.00
CA GLY A 18 -14.90 30.85 27.25
C GLY A 18 -16.10 29.92 27.45
N CYS A 19 -17.12 29.93 26.60
CA CYS A 19 -18.36 29.19 26.88
C CYS A 19 -18.23 27.67 26.74
N ASP A 20 -17.38 27.17 25.83
CA ASP A 20 -17.15 25.72 25.71
C ASP A 20 -16.20 25.20 26.80
N ALA A 21 -15.18 25.98 27.18
CA ALA A 21 -14.25 25.62 28.24
C ALA A 21 -14.94 25.55 29.62
N LEU A 22 -15.86 26.47 29.92
CA LEU A 22 -16.63 26.44 31.16
C LEU A 22 -17.66 25.30 31.17
N ARG A 23 -18.25 24.97 30.02
CA ARG A 23 -19.21 23.85 29.91
C ARG A 23 -18.54 22.49 30.08
N ASP A 24 -17.29 22.35 29.60
CA ASP A 24 -16.48 21.13 29.74
C ASP A 24 -15.93 20.93 31.17
N ALA A 25 -15.76 22.02 31.95
CA ALA A 25 -15.28 21.97 33.33
C ALA A 25 -16.33 21.43 34.33
N PHE A 26 -17.62 21.53 34.01
CA PHE A 26 -18.74 21.07 34.85
C PHE A 26 -19.45 19.82 34.29
N SER A 27 -18.81 19.09 33.37
CA SER A 27 -19.35 17.84 32.82
C SER A 27 -19.25 16.69 33.84
N PRO A 28 -20.32 15.89 34.07
CA PRO A 28 -20.32 14.75 35.00
C PRO A 28 -19.45 13.56 34.55
N ARG A 29 -18.57 13.74 33.55
CA ARG A 29 -17.63 12.75 33.01
C ARG A 29 -16.18 13.25 33.08
N ALA A 30 -15.88 14.11 34.05
CA ALA A 30 -14.61 14.84 34.13
C ALA A 30 -13.36 13.94 34.19
N ASP A 31 -13.50 12.68 34.59
CA ASP A 31 -12.43 11.72 34.80
C ASP A 31 -12.22 10.71 33.66
N VAL A 32 -13.03 10.75 32.59
CA VAL A 32 -12.97 9.78 31.49
C VAL A 32 -12.32 10.36 30.24
N VAL A 33 -11.35 9.64 29.69
CA VAL A 33 -10.66 9.95 28.44
C VAL A 33 -11.28 9.18 27.27
N ALA A 34 -11.57 7.89 27.43
CA ALA A 34 -12.14 7.07 26.37
C ALA A 34 -13.06 5.99 26.92
N ARG A 35 -14.00 5.54 26.09
CA ARG A 35 -14.87 4.41 26.38
C ARG A 35 -14.83 3.40 25.25
N ALA A 36 -14.88 2.13 25.62
CA ALA A 36 -15.03 1.00 24.73
C ALA A 36 -16.03 0.04 25.38
N ASN A 37 -17.25 0.02 24.87
CA ASN A 37 -18.42 -0.59 25.48
C ASN A 37 -18.63 -0.11 26.93
N ASP A 38 -18.48 -1.01 27.89
CA ASP A 38 -18.59 -0.81 29.34
C ASP A 38 -17.25 -0.43 30.00
N GLN A 39 -16.15 -0.47 29.25
CA GLN A 39 -14.80 -0.19 29.76
C GLN A 39 -14.43 1.29 29.58
N THR A 40 -13.68 1.82 30.54
CA THR A 40 -13.26 3.23 30.58
C THR A 40 -11.76 3.38 30.75
N LEU A 41 -11.16 4.25 29.95
CA LEU A 41 -9.83 4.80 30.20
C LEU A 41 -9.98 6.10 30.99
N THR A 42 -9.38 6.17 32.17
CA THR A 42 -9.44 7.34 33.04
C THR A 42 -8.33 8.34 32.73
N VAL A 43 -8.54 9.60 33.14
CA VAL A 43 -7.56 10.68 33.06
C VAL A 43 -6.27 10.28 33.78
N ASP A 44 -6.38 9.80 35.03
CA ASP A 44 -5.21 9.43 35.83
C ASP A 44 -4.40 8.29 35.21
N ARG A 45 -5.05 7.29 34.62
CA ARG A 45 -4.34 6.17 33.99
C ARG A 45 -3.56 6.62 32.76
N LEU A 46 -4.19 7.38 31.87
CA LEU A 46 -3.51 7.89 30.68
C LEU A 46 -2.39 8.88 31.06
N ALA A 47 -2.66 9.76 32.01
CA ALA A 47 -1.69 10.73 32.51
C ALA A 47 -0.50 10.04 33.19
N GLY A 48 -0.72 8.96 33.95
CA GLY A 48 0.34 8.13 34.54
C GLY A 48 1.25 7.56 33.46
N TRP A 49 0.68 6.83 32.50
CA TRP A 49 1.44 6.26 31.38
C TRP A 49 2.24 7.32 30.61
N ALA A 50 1.58 8.40 30.19
CA ALA A 50 2.22 9.42 29.36
C ALA A 50 3.19 10.31 30.15
N GLY A 51 2.86 10.63 31.40
CA GLY A 51 3.68 11.45 32.29
C GLY A 51 5.00 10.77 32.65
N GLU A 52 4.96 9.48 32.97
CA GLU A 52 6.16 8.71 33.33
C GLU A 52 7.04 8.37 32.12
N SER A 53 6.47 8.35 30.91
CA SER A 53 7.21 8.07 29.68
C SER A 53 7.89 9.33 29.13
N LYS A 54 9.21 9.27 28.88
CA LYS A 54 9.94 10.35 28.18
C LYS A 54 9.75 10.33 26.67
N GLN A 55 9.23 9.24 26.11
CA GLN A 55 9.18 9.01 24.66
C GLN A 55 7.88 9.52 24.02
N VAL A 56 6.83 9.73 24.82
CA VAL A 56 5.51 10.10 24.32
C VAL A 56 5.29 11.61 24.46
N PRO A 57 5.07 12.37 23.38
CA PRO A 57 4.69 13.77 23.47
C PRO A 57 3.40 13.97 24.30
N LEU A 58 3.40 14.96 25.20
CA LEU A 58 2.22 15.36 25.97
C LEU A 58 1.48 16.47 25.22
N ASP A 59 0.81 16.09 24.15
CA ASP A 59 -0.07 16.97 23.40
C ASP A 59 -1.43 16.28 23.12
N PRO A 60 -2.51 17.05 22.92
CA PRO A 60 -3.85 16.48 22.75
C PRO A 60 -3.97 15.52 21.55
N LEU A 61 -3.27 15.78 20.44
CA LEU A 61 -3.37 14.95 19.24
C LEU A 61 -2.74 13.57 19.48
N THR A 62 -1.55 13.56 20.08
CA THR A 62 -0.84 12.33 20.45
C THR A 62 -1.65 11.50 21.45
N LEU A 63 -2.12 12.12 22.54
CA LEU A 63 -2.88 11.41 23.57
C LEU A 63 -4.27 10.96 23.10
N SER A 64 -4.91 11.71 22.20
CA SER A 64 -6.15 11.24 21.55
C SER A 64 -5.90 9.96 20.73
N ARG A 65 -4.79 9.90 19.98
CA ARG A 65 -4.41 8.70 19.20
C ARG A 65 -4.07 7.50 20.09
N VAL A 66 -3.33 7.72 21.17
CA VAL A 66 -3.07 6.66 22.18
C VAL A 66 -4.39 6.13 22.76
N SER A 67 -5.30 7.04 23.12
CA SER A 67 -6.61 6.68 23.67
C SER A 67 -7.42 5.86 22.68
N ARG A 68 -7.32 6.19 21.38
CA ARG A 68 -7.92 5.40 20.31
C ARG A 68 -7.31 4.01 20.22
N TYR A 69 -5.99 3.85 20.28
CA TYR A 69 -5.37 2.51 20.31
C TYR A 69 -5.82 1.70 21.52
N TRP A 70 -5.98 2.34 22.68
CA TRP A 70 -6.52 1.66 23.87
C TRP A 70 -7.94 1.15 23.62
N VAL A 71 -8.82 1.96 22.99
CA VAL A 71 -10.17 1.52 22.59
C VAL A 71 -10.10 0.30 21.68
N GLU A 72 -9.27 0.34 20.64
CA GLU A 72 -9.14 -0.75 19.67
C GLU A 72 -8.67 -2.06 20.32
N TYR A 73 -7.64 -1.98 21.17
CA TYR A 73 -7.15 -3.13 21.95
C TYR A 73 -8.16 -3.66 22.96
N THR A 74 -8.94 -2.76 23.58
CA THR A 74 -10.01 -3.12 24.49
C THR A 74 -11.08 -3.93 23.76
N LEU A 75 -11.56 -3.44 22.61
CA LEU A 75 -12.57 -4.14 21.82
C LEU A 75 -12.07 -5.49 21.30
N PHE A 76 -10.80 -5.59 20.91
CA PHE A 76 -10.16 -6.84 20.54
C PHE A 76 -10.15 -7.85 21.70
N ALA A 77 -9.72 -7.40 22.89
CA ALA A 77 -9.65 -8.25 24.07
C ALA A 77 -11.03 -8.70 24.56
N GLN A 78 -12.04 -7.81 24.50
CA GLN A 78 -13.43 -8.13 24.80
C GLN A 78 -14.00 -9.17 23.83
N ALA A 79 -13.75 -9.02 22.53
CA ALA A 79 -14.20 -9.99 21.54
C ALA A 79 -13.65 -11.40 21.84
N LEU A 80 -12.39 -11.52 22.26
CA LEU A 80 -11.81 -12.79 22.69
C LEU A 80 -12.42 -13.30 23.99
N ALA A 81 -12.63 -12.44 24.99
CA ALA A 81 -13.24 -12.81 26.27
C ALA A 81 -14.69 -13.30 26.15
N ASP A 82 -15.43 -12.74 25.18
CA ASP A 82 -16.77 -13.15 24.76
C ASP A 82 -16.78 -14.46 23.94
N GLY A 83 -15.60 -15.00 23.60
CA GLY A 83 -15.47 -16.23 22.83
C GLY A 83 -15.69 -16.05 21.33
N LYS A 84 -15.63 -14.83 20.79
CA LYS A 84 -15.74 -14.61 19.35
C LYS A 84 -14.54 -15.23 18.64
N ASN A 85 -14.81 -16.02 17.60
CA ASN A 85 -13.76 -16.56 16.75
C ASN A 85 -13.30 -15.50 15.74
N LEU A 86 -12.34 -14.66 16.11
CA LEU A 86 -11.79 -13.63 15.22
C LEU A 86 -10.98 -14.19 14.03
N ARG A 87 -10.88 -15.52 13.87
CA ARG A 87 -10.23 -16.21 12.73
C ARG A 87 -11.25 -16.81 11.75
N ASP A 88 -12.54 -16.57 11.96
CA ASP A 88 -13.55 -16.99 11.00
C ASP A 88 -13.35 -16.31 9.63
N SER A 89 -13.89 -16.90 8.56
CA SER A 89 -13.65 -16.41 7.21
C SER A 89 -14.24 -15.01 6.93
N ALA A 90 -15.32 -14.61 7.62
CA ALA A 90 -15.89 -13.28 7.46
C ALA A 90 -15.00 -12.22 8.12
N THR A 91 -14.53 -12.47 9.34
CA THR A 91 -13.57 -11.59 10.01
C THR A 91 -12.26 -11.52 9.24
N ALA A 92 -11.72 -12.66 8.80
CA ALA A 92 -10.49 -12.69 7.99
C ALA A 92 -10.67 -11.89 6.68
N ALA A 93 -11.80 -12.02 5.99
CA ALA A 93 -12.05 -11.27 4.77
C ALA A 93 -12.16 -9.77 4.99
N ALA A 94 -12.77 -9.35 6.11
CA ALA A 94 -12.90 -7.94 6.49
C ALA A 94 -11.54 -7.35 6.87
N ALA A 95 -10.79 -8.02 7.76
CA ALA A 95 -9.47 -7.61 8.21
C ALA A 95 -8.43 -7.60 7.08
N MET A 96 -8.53 -8.54 6.13
CA MET A 96 -7.65 -8.65 4.98
C MET A 96 -8.23 -7.99 3.73
N TRP A 97 -9.14 -7.02 3.88
CA TRP A 97 -9.80 -6.36 2.74
C TRP A 97 -8.82 -5.86 1.65
N PRO A 98 -7.64 -5.29 1.94
CA PRO A 98 -6.68 -4.91 0.90
C PRO A 98 -6.20 -6.10 0.06
N VAL A 99 -5.91 -7.23 0.71
CA VAL A 99 -5.45 -8.46 0.06
C VAL A 99 -6.59 -9.09 -0.72
N VAL A 100 -7.76 -9.24 -0.10
CA VAL A 100 -8.98 -9.77 -0.74
C VAL A 100 -9.37 -8.95 -1.96
N SER A 101 -9.38 -7.61 -1.85
CA SER A 101 -9.75 -6.72 -2.95
C SER A 101 -8.77 -6.81 -4.11
N ARG A 102 -7.46 -6.87 -3.81
CA ARG A 102 -6.42 -7.05 -4.83
C ARG A 102 -6.57 -8.39 -5.56
N LEU A 103 -6.81 -9.48 -4.82
CA LEU A 103 -7.02 -10.81 -5.42
C LEU A 103 -8.29 -10.83 -6.26
N LYS A 104 -9.40 -10.24 -5.79
CA LYS A 104 -10.62 -10.11 -6.58
C LYS A 104 -10.41 -9.32 -7.86
N TRP A 105 -9.64 -8.23 -7.78
CA TRP A 105 -9.23 -7.49 -8.96
C TRP A 105 -8.42 -8.36 -9.92
N GLN A 106 -7.38 -9.06 -9.43
CA GLN A 106 -6.57 -9.95 -10.26
C GLN A 106 -7.43 -11.01 -10.96
N ARG A 107 -8.36 -11.66 -10.26
CA ARG A 107 -9.26 -12.65 -10.87
C ARG A 107 -10.25 -12.04 -11.86
N PHE A 108 -10.69 -10.81 -11.63
CA PHE A 108 -11.55 -10.09 -12.58
C PHE A 108 -10.77 -9.72 -13.84
N HIS A 109 -9.56 -9.18 -13.66
CA HIS A 109 -8.63 -8.88 -14.73
C HIS A 109 -8.31 -10.14 -15.56
N ASP A 110 -7.94 -11.24 -14.90
CA ASP A 110 -7.73 -12.54 -15.54
C ASP A 110 -8.94 -12.91 -16.40
N ARG A 111 -10.17 -12.75 -15.91
CA ARG A 111 -11.39 -13.03 -16.71
C ARG A 111 -11.56 -12.08 -17.90
N ILE A 112 -11.23 -10.80 -17.77
CA ILE A 112 -11.30 -9.83 -18.88
C ILE A 112 -10.27 -10.18 -19.95
N VAL A 113 -9.05 -10.56 -19.54
CA VAL A 113 -7.94 -10.86 -20.43
C VAL A 113 -8.04 -12.26 -21.04
N THR A 114 -8.32 -13.29 -20.23
CA THR A 114 -8.47 -14.68 -20.68
C THR A 114 -9.84 -14.96 -21.31
N GLY A 115 -10.85 -14.11 -21.07
CA GLY A 115 -12.18 -14.21 -21.67
C GLY A 115 -12.23 -13.97 -23.19
N HIS A 116 -11.09 -13.72 -23.81
CA HIS A 116 -10.93 -13.55 -25.25
C HIS A 116 -9.83 -14.47 -25.79
N ASP A 117 -10.05 -15.79 -25.74
CA ASP A 117 -9.34 -16.67 -26.66
C ASP A 117 -9.69 -16.23 -28.09
N LEU A 118 -8.67 -15.82 -28.84
CA LEU A 118 -8.86 -15.39 -30.22
C LEU A 118 -9.41 -16.58 -31.00
N THR A 119 -10.62 -16.43 -31.55
CA THR A 119 -11.17 -17.43 -32.45
C THR A 119 -10.23 -17.58 -33.66
N PRO A 120 -10.21 -18.75 -34.33
CA PRO A 120 -9.41 -18.92 -35.54
C PRO A 120 -9.60 -17.79 -36.55
N GLN A 121 -10.84 -17.31 -36.70
CA GLN A 121 -11.20 -16.20 -37.59
C GLN A 121 -10.64 -14.85 -37.12
N GLN A 122 -10.67 -14.56 -35.82
CA GLN A 122 -10.07 -13.34 -35.26
C GLN A 122 -8.55 -13.32 -35.42
N LEU A 123 -7.90 -14.47 -35.22
CA LEU A 123 -6.46 -14.63 -35.43
C LEU A 123 -6.08 -14.44 -36.91
N ASP A 124 -6.84 -15.07 -37.82
CA ASP A 124 -6.64 -14.93 -39.26
C ASP A 124 -6.85 -13.47 -39.71
N SER A 125 -7.90 -12.82 -39.19
CA SER A 125 -8.17 -11.41 -39.45
C SER A 125 -7.06 -10.50 -38.93
N ALA A 126 -6.55 -10.72 -37.72
CA ALA A 126 -5.49 -9.90 -37.13
C ALA A 126 -4.16 -10.05 -37.89
N TYR A 127 -3.86 -11.24 -38.39
CA TYR A 127 -2.68 -11.50 -39.21
C TYR A 127 -2.78 -10.82 -40.59
N GLN A 128 -4.00 -10.71 -41.15
CA GLN A 128 -4.27 -10.08 -42.44
C GLN A 128 -4.38 -8.55 -42.35
N SER A 129 -5.05 -8.01 -41.32
CA SER A 129 -5.42 -6.59 -41.20
C SER A 129 -4.25 -5.65 -40.90
N GLY A 130 -3.08 -6.19 -40.50
CA GLY A 130 -1.79 -5.54 -40.71
C GLY A 130 -1.14 -4.68 -39.60
N PRO A 131 -1.71 -4.38 -38.42
CA PRO A 131 -0.99 -3.60 -37.40
C PRO A 131 0.10 -4.42 -36.70
N TYR A 132 -0.01 -5.75 -36.71
CA TYR A 132 0.95 -6.66 -36.12
C TYR A 132 1.46 -7.66 -37.16
N ARG A 133 2.78 -7.90 -37.19
CA ARG A 133 3.40 -8.96 -38.00
C ARG A 133 4.50 -9.65 -37.22
N VAL A 134 4.87 -10.82 -37.70
CA VAL A 134 6.05 -11.56 -37.26
C VAL A 134 7.03 -11.64 -38.40
N PHE A 135 8.31 -11.49 -38.09
CA PHE A 135 9.39 -11.54 -39.06
C PHE A 135 10.47 -12.50 -38.60
N GLN A 136 11.16 -13.07 -39.58
CA GLN A 136 12.45 -13.72 -39.41
C GLN A 136 13.51 -12.91 -40.14
N HIS A 137 14.73 -12.87 -39.62
CA HIS A 137 15.83 -12.24 -40.33
C HIS A 137 17.17 -12.94 -40.19
N ILE A 138 18.06 -12.65 -41.13
CA ILE A 138 19.47 -13.01 -41.12
C ILE A 138 20.27 -11.72 -41.21
N LEU A 139 21.12 -11.45 -40.22
CA LEU A 139 22.00 -10.28 -40.20
C LEU A 139 23.43 -10.68 -40.55
N PHE A 140 24.04 -9.94 -41.47
CA PHE A 140 25.48 -9.90 -41.72
C PHE A 140 26.02 -8.56 -41.21
N ARG A 141 26.70 -8.59 -40.07
CA ARG A 141 27.03 -7.41 -39.28
C ARG A 141 28.26 -6.68 -39.84
N VAL A 142 28.13 -5.37 -40.06
CA VAL A 142 29.22 -4.49 -40.52
C VAL A 142 29.79 -3.62 -39.38
N MET A 143 29.10 -3.55 -38.24
CA MET A 143 29.57 -2.85 -37.05
C MET A 143 30.63 -3.66 -36.28
N PRO A 144 31.71 -3.03 -35.77
CA PRO A 144 32.61 -3.66 -34.80
C PRO A 144 31.83 -4.02 -33.52
N ALA A 145 32.19 -5.10 -32.84
CA ALA A 145 31.66 -5.39 -31.50
C ALA A 145 31.91 -4.19 -30.56
N GLN A 146 30.98 -3.90 -29.66
CA GLN A 146 31.12 -2.79 -28.69
C GLN A 146 32.50 -2.88 -28.00
N GLY A 147 33.34 -1.86 -28.18
CA GLY A 147 34.70 -1.79 -27.64
C GLY A 147 35.84 -1.94 -28.65
N ALA A 148 35.57 -2.33 -29.90
CA ALA A 148 36.59 -2.37 -30.95
C ALA A 148 36.80 -0.97 -31.57
N LYS A 149 37.97 -0.36 -31.35
CA LYS A 149 38.37 0.88 -32.05
C LYS A 149 38.52 0.56 -33.54
N ALA A 150 37.75 1.24 -34.40
CA ALA A 150 37.96 1.20 -35.84
C ALA A 150 39.28 1.92 -36.17
N THR A 151 40.33 1.17 -36.47
CA THR A 151 41.68 1.73 -36.70
C THR A 151 42.09 1.81 -38.18
N ASP A 152 41.25 1.37 -39.13
CA ASP A 152 41.54 1.48 -40.57
C ASP A 152 40.24 1.65 -41.39
N GLY A 153 40.07 2.80 -42.05
CA GLY A 153 38.93 3.08 -42.93
C GLY A 153 38.85 2.14 -44.13
N ASN A 154 39.99 1.64 -44.63
CA ASN A 154 40.01 0.65 -45.70
C ASN A 154 39.55 -0.73 -45.23
N ALA A 155 39.73 -1.06 -43.94
CA ALA A 155 39.25 -2.32 -43.37
C ALA A 155 37.72 -2.37 -43.27
N LEU A 156 37.08 -1.25 -42.90
CA LEU A 156 35.62 -1.15 -42.88
C LEU A 156 35.01 -1.25 -44.29
N ILE A 157 35.65 -0.65 -45.30
CA ILE A 157 35.21 -0.76 -46.70
C ILE A 157 35.29 -2.23 -47.16
N ARG A 158 36.40 -2.93 -46.86
CA ARG A 158 36.55 -4.36 -47.18
C ARG A 158 35.51 -5.22 -46.45
N LEU A 159 35.26 -4.94 -45.17
CA LEU A 159 34.28 -5.67 -44.36
C LEU A 159 32.85 -5.46 -44.90
N ASP A 160 32.47 -4.21 -45.21
CA ASP A 160 31.16 -3.90 -45.79
C ASP A 160 30.94 -4.66 -47.11
N ALA A 161 31.92 -4.62 -48.03
CA ALA A 161 31.86 -5.36 -49.28
C ALA A 161 31.79 -6.88 -49.06
N GLN A 162 32.54 -7.41 -48.10
CA GLN A 162 32.51 -8.83 -47.74
C GLN A 162 31.13 -9.24 -47.21
N LYS A 163 30.55 -8.48 -46.27
CA LYS A 163 29.23 -8.78 -45.69
C LYS A 163 28.11 -8.65 -46.71
N HIS A 164 28.20 -7.68 -47.61
CA HIS A 164 27.28 -7.56 -48.73
C HIS A 164 27.32 -8.81 -49.61
N SER A 165 28.53 -9.24 -50.00
CA SER A 165 28.72 -10.44 -50.82
C SER A 165 28.20 -11.72 -50.14
N GLN A 166 28.40 -11.86 -48.82
CA GLN A 166 27.86 -12.98 -48.06
C GLN A 166 26.33 -12.99 -48.04
N ALA A 167 25.69 -11.82 -47.89
CA ALA A 167 24.24 -11.69 -47.97
C ALA A 167 23.72 -12.05 -49.36
N ASP A 168 24.36 -11.55 -50.43
CA ASP A 168 23.99 -11.83 -51.82
C ASP A 168 24.10 -13.32 -52.15
N GLN A 169 25.16 -14.00 -51.67
CA GLN A 169 25.35 -15.44 -51.87
C GLN A 169 24.30 -16.29 -51.15
N LEU A 170 23.81 -15.85 -49.98
CA LEU A 170 22.80 -16.58 -49.21
C LEU A 170 21.37 -16.33 -49.73
N LEU A 171 21.12 -15.19 -50.36
CA LEU A 171 19.78 -14.76 -50.78
C LEU A 171 19.02 -15.79 -51.64
N PRO A 172 19.61 -16.48 -52.64
CA PRO A 172 18.91 -17.49 -53.42
C PRO A 172 18.43 -18.68 -52.57
N GLN A 173 19.23 -19.10 -51.58
CA GLN A 173 18.88 -20.17 -50.65
C GLN A 173 17.76 -19.69 -49.72
N ALA A 174 17.88 -18.48 -49.19
CA ALA A 174 16.87 -17.88 -48.31
C ALA A 174 15.49 -17.78 -48.99
N ARG A 175 15.44 -17.38 -50.27
CA ARG A 175 14.20 -17.25 -51.05
C ARG A 175 13.45 -18.56 -51.26
N THR A 176 14.16 -19.68 -51.32
CA THR A 176 13.59 -21.02 -51.56
C THR A 176 13.47 -21.87 -50.29
N ALA A 177 13.96 -21.38 -49.15
CA ALA A 177 14.03 -22.15 -47.92
C ALA A 177 12.66 -22.43 -47.28
N GLY A 178 11.69 -21.52 -47.42
CA GLY A 178 10.41 -21.62 -46.69
C GLY A 178 10.65 -21.77 -45.19
N ALA A 179 10.06 -22.80 -44.57
CA ALA A 179 10.26 -23.12 -43.15
C ALA A 179 11.74 -23.38 -42.75
N ARG A 180 12.60 -23.76 -43.71
CA ARG A 180 14.05 -23.96 -43.45
C ARG A 180 14.82 -22.64 -43.29
N PHE A 181 14.19 -21.48 -43.49
CA PHE A 181 14.81 -20.17 -43.25
C PHE A 181 15.36 -20.06 -41.82
N ALA A 182 14.68 -20.66 -40.84
CA ALA A 182 15.13 -20.70 -39.45
C ALA A 182 16.51 -21.37 -39.29
N GLN A 183 16.78 -22.44 -40.05
CA GLN A 183 18.07 -23.14 -40.02
C GLN A 183 19.17 -22.28 -40.64
N LEU A 184 18.86 -21.56 -41.73
CA LEU A 184 19.79 -20.61 -42.33
C LEU A 184 20.10 -19.46 -41.37
N ALA A 185 19.09 -18.91 -40.70
CA ALA A 185 19.28 -17.87 -39.71
C ALA A 185 20.14 -18.35 -38.52
N SER A 186 19.84 -19.53 -37.96
CA SER A 186 20.65 -20.09 -36.87
C SER A 186 22.09 -20.40 -37.27
N ARG A 187 22.35 -20.72 -38.53
CA ARG A 187 23.71 -20.99 -39.02
C ARG A 187 24.48 -19.72 -39.36
N TYR A 188 23.87 -18.82 -40.13
CA TYR A 188 24.57 -17.72 -40.80
C TYR A 188 24.33 -16.34 -40.17
N SER A 189 23.25 -16.15 -39.40
CA SER A 189 22.99 -14.84 -38.79
C SER A 189 24.06 -14.49 -37.75
N GLU A 190 24.40 -13.21 -37.72
CA GLU A 190 25.32 -12.59 -36.77
C GLU A 190 24.57 -11.72 -35.75
N ASP A 191 23.23 -11.78 -35.76
CA ASP A 191 22.39 -11.22 -34.71
C ASP A 191 22.29 -12.18 -33.51
N PRO A 192 22.91 -11.88 -32.36
CA PRO A 192 22.89 -12.76 -31.20
C PRO A 192 21.48 -12.94 -30.60
N GLY A 193 20.60 -11.94 -30.77
CA GLY A 193 19.25 -11.97 -30.18
C GLY A 193 18.32 -12.94 -30.91
N SER A 194 18.33 -12.91 -32.25
CA SER A 194 17.40 -13.73 -33.03
C SER A 194 17.99 -15.05 -33.54
N LYS A 195 19.32 -15.17 -33.68
CA LYS A 195 19.98 -16.38 -34.21
C LYS A 195 19.58 -17.66 -33.47
N VAL A 196 19.51 -17.60 -32.15
CA VAL A 196 19.15 -18.73 -31.28
C VAL A 196 17.68 -19.15 -31.45
N ALA A 197 16.83 -18.24 -31.93
CA ALA A 197 15.41 -18.44 -32.20
C ALA A 197 15.12 -18.57 -33.71
N GLY A 198 16.08 -19.02 -34.51
CA GLY A 198 15.91 -19.19 -35.96
C GLY A 198 15.62 -17.89 -36.70
N GLY A 199 16.19 -16.77 -36.24
CA GLY A 199 16.00 -15.45 -36.82
C GLY A 199 14.69 -14.78 -36.42
N SER A 200 13.85 -15.39 -35.57
CA SER A 200 12.56 -14.82 -35.16
C SER A 200 12.73 -13.50 -34.40
N LEU A 201 11.93 -12.49 -34.78
CA LEU A 201 11.86 -11.18 -34.13
C LEU A 201 10.60 -10.96 -33.28
N GLY A 202 9.76 -12.00 -33.15
CA GLY A 202 8.51 -11.92 -32.38
C GLY A 202 7.45 -10.99 -32.99
N LEU A 203 6.39 -10.71 -32.21
CA LEU A 203 5.28 -9.87 -32.66
C LEU A 203 5.66 -8.40 -32.68
N SER A 204 5.69 -7.83 -33.88
CA SER A 204 6.21 -6.49 -34.15
C SER A 204 5.12 -5.54 -34.65
N THR A 205 5.28 -4.26 -34.36
CA THR A 205 4.46 -3.15 -34.89
C THR A 205 5.30 -2.25 -35.79
N ARG A 206 4.66 -1.48 -36.66
CA ARG A 206 5.36 -0.51 -37.52
C ARG A 206 6.15 0.51 -36.69
N GLY A 207 7.35 0.87 -37.15
CA GLY A 207 8.25 1.79 -36.45
C GLY A 207 9.04 1.19 -35.28
N GLN A 208 8.95 -0.13 -35.07
CA GLN A 208 9.72 -0.83 -34.04
C GLN A 208 11.18 -1.11 -34.47
N PHE A 209 11.45 -1.16 -35.77
CA PHE A 209 12.78 -1.39 -36.33
C PHE A 209 13.37 -0.10 -36.93
N VAL A 210 14.67 -0.14 -37.26
CA VAL A 210 15.32 0.93 -38.04
C VAL A 210 14.63 1.09 -39.39
N GLY A 211 14.55 2.33 -39.89
CA GLY A 211 13.69 2.69 -41.01
C GLY A 211 13.85 1.80 -42.24
N GLU A 212 15.08 1.49 -42.63
CA GLU A 212 15.36 0.67 -43.82
C GLU A 212 14.85 -0.77 -43.66
N PHE A 213 14.99 -1.33 -42.46
CA PHE A 213 14.48 -2.66 -42.13
C PHE A 213 12.95 -2.65 -42.09
N ASP A 214 12.37 -1.69 -41.37
CA ASP A 214 10.93 -1.58 -41.16
C ASP A 214 10.21 -1.46 -42.51
N ASP A 215 10.66 -0.56 -43.38
CA ASP A 215 10.06 -0.35 -44.70
C ASP A 215 10.11 -1.59 -45.58
N ALA A 216 11.26 -2.28 -45.64
CA ALA A 216 11.39 -3.52 -46.40
C ALA A 216 10.53 -4.64 -45.82
N ALA A 217 10.50 -4.81 -44.50
CA ALA A 217 9.73 -5.84 -43.82
C ALA A 217 8.20 -5.66 -44.01
N TRP A 218 7.71 -4.42 -43.89
CA TRP A 218 6.27 -4.13 -44.01
C TRP A 218 5.72 -4.21 -45.44
N GLN A 219 6.58 -4.28 -46.46
CA GLN A 219 6.19 -4.56 -47.84
C GLN A 219 6.04 -6.06 -48.14
N LEU A 220 6.56 -6.96 -47.30
CA LEU A 220 6.52 -8.40 -47.56
C LEU A 220 5.10 -8.98 -47.42
N ALA A 221 4.69 -9.72 -48.45
CA ALA A 221 3.54 -10.62 -48.39
C ALA A 221 3.84 -11.84 -47.50
N PRO A 222 2.81 -12.53 -46.95
CA PRO A 222 3.02 -13.80 -46.25
C PRO A 222 3.79 -14.81 -47.11
N GLY A 223 4.85 -15.38 -46.56
CA GLY A 223 5.77 -16.29 -47.24
C GLY A 223 6.93 -15.62 -47.98
N ALA A 224 6.88 -14.30 -48.21
CA ALA A 224 7.88 -13.60 -49.01
C ALA A 224 9.19 -13.34 -48.24
N VAL A 225 10.27 -13.21 -49.02
CA VAL A 225 11.63 -12.85 -48.57
C VAL A 225 12.07 -11.58 -49.29
N SER A 226 12.68 -10.64 -48.57
CA SER A 226 13.18 -9.37 -49.11
C SER A 226 14.37 -9.57 -50.06
N GLY A 227 14.81 -8.49 -50.71
CA GLY A 227 16.20 -8.40 -51.17
C GLY A 227 17.18 -8.24 -50.00
N VAL A 228 18.45 -8.00 -50.31
CA VAL A 228 19.43 -7.58 -49.29
C VAL A 228 19.13 -6.14 -48.88
N VAL A 229 18.89 -5.93 -47.59
CA VAL A 229 18.53 -4.61 -47.03
C VAL A 229 19.71 -4.09 -46.21
N LYS A 230 20.26 -2.93 -46.59
CA LYS A 230 21.34 -2.28 -45.84
C LYS A 230 20.75 -1.42 -44.72
N SER A 231 21.38 -1.46 -43.55
CA SER A 231 21.09 -0.58 -42.41
C SER A 231 22.40 -0.23 -41.69
N GLN A 232 22.31 0.60 -40.64
CA GLN A 232 23.46 0.86 -39.75
C GLN A 232 24.08 -0.39 -39.12
N PHE A 233 23.33 -1.50 -38.95
CA PHE A 233 23.86 -2.73 -38.36
C PHE A 233 24.60 -3.63 -39.36
N GLY A 234 24.41 -3.39 -40.65
CA GLY A 234 24.89 -4.24 -41.74
C GLY A 234 23.76 -4.64 -42.69
N TYR A 235 23.88 -5.85 -43.24
CA TYR A 235 23.01 -6.34 -44.31
C TYR A 235 22.03 -7.39 -43.79
N HIS A 236 20.76 -7.22 -44.14
CA HIS A 236 19.65 -8.06 -43.67
C HIS A 236 18.99 -8.79 -44.84
N ILE A 237 18.60 -10.04 -44.58
CA ILE A 237 17.62 -10.76 -45.40
C ILE A 237 16.41 -11.01 -44.50
N ILE A 238 15.24 -10.51 -44.89
CA ILE A 238 14.04 -10.49 -44.06
C ILE A 238 13.00 -11.42 -44.67
N ARG A 239 12.32 -12.20 -43.84
CA ARG A 239 11.21 -13.05 -44.25
C ARG A 239 9.97 -12.74 -43.41
N ARG A 240 8.80 -12.73 -44.05
CA ARG A 240 7.50 -12.76 -43.36
C ARG A 240 6.94 -14.17 -43.46
N PRO A 241 7.05 -15.03 -42.43
CA PRO A 241 6.50 -16.39 -42.49
C PRO A 241 4.97 -16.36 -42.65
N PRO A 242 4.35 -17.27 -43.41
CA PRO A 242 2.90 -17.39 -43.50
C PRO A 242 2.31 -17.83 -42.15
N LEU A 243 1.05 -17.45 -41.86
CA LEU A 243 0.41 -17.74 -40.58
C LEU A 243 0.45 -19.22 -40.18
N ALA A 244 0.37 -20.14 -41.15
CA ALA A 244 0.45 -21.58 -40.88
C ALA A 244 1.75 -22.01 -40.18
N GLU A 245 2.87 -21.31 -40.44
CA GLU A 245 4.16 -21.62 -39.81
C GLU A 245 4.34 -20.99 -38.42
N VAL A 246 3.54 -19.96 -38.10
CA VAL A 246 3.74 -19.10 -36.92
C VAL A 246 2.46 -18.91 -36.11
N ARG A 247 1.46 -19.78 -36.30
CA ARG A 247 0.11 -19.60 -35.73
C ARG A 247 0.14 -19.46 -34.22
N ASP A 248 0.89 -20.33 -33.54
CA ASP A 248 0.99 -20.32 -32.08
C ASP A 248 1.77 -19.13 -31.54
N SER A 249 2.93 -18.81 -32.13
CA SER A 249 3.74 -17.68 -31.68
C SER A 249 3.06 -16.34 -31.96
N PHE A 250 2.33 -16.22 -33.08
CA PHE A 250 1.51 -15.06 -33.40
C PHE A 250 0.34 -14.91 -32.42
N ARG A 251 -0.38 -16.01 -32.11
CA ARG A 251 -1.46 -16.01 -31.12
C ARG A 251 -0.96 -15.60 -29.74
N LEU A 252 0.10 -16.22 -29.24
CA LEU A 252 0.67 -15.92 -27.93
C LEU A 252 1.16 -14.47 -27.85
N GLY A 253 1.87 -13.99 -28.87
CA GLY A 253 2.33 -12.59 -28.90
C GLY A 253 1.18 -11.58 -28.96
N LEU A 254 0.09 -11.91 -29.67
CA LEU A 254 -1.08 -11.05 -29.78
C LEU A 254 -1.88 -11.04 -28.47
N GLN A 255 -2.04 -12.20 -27.84
CA GLN A 255 -2.62 -12.32 -26.49
C GLN A 255 -1.80 -11.51 -25.49
N GLU A 256 -0.47 -11.65 -25.46
CA GLU A 256 0.40 -10.88 -24.57
C GLU A 256 0.25 -9.36 -24.78
N ARG A 257 0.26 -8.88 -26.03
CA ARG A 257 0.01 -7.44 -26.30
C ARG A 257 -1.39 -7.01 -25.87
N MET A 258 -2.41 -7.85 -26.10
CA MET A 258 -3.78 -7.57 -25.66
C MET A 258 -3.91 -7.57 -24.13
N SER A 259 -3.17 -8.42 -23.41
CA SER A 259 -3.11 -8.39 -21.95
C SER A 259 -2.48 -7.08 -21.46
N GLN A 260 -1.32 -6.71 -22.02
CA GLN A 260 -0.60 -5.49 -21.63
C GLN A 260 -1.35 -4.21 -21.99
N HIS A 261 -2.02 -4.16 -23.15
CA HIS A 261 -2.76 -2.97 -23.61
C HIS A 261 -4.22 -2.98 -23.15
N GLY A 262 -4.80 -4.15 -22.86
CA GLY A 262 -6.17 -4.31 -22.38
C GLY A 262 -6.38 -3.71 -21.00
N ASP A 263 -5.35 -3.77 -20.14
CA ASP A 263 -5.33 -3.06 -18.86
C ASP A 263 -5.47 -1.55 -19.03
N SER A 264 -4.65 -0.94 -19.90
CA SER A 264 -4.76 0.50 -20.15
C SER A 264 -6.09 0.83 -20.84
N LEU A 265 -6.46 0.13 -21.92
CA LEU A 265 -7.64 0.47 -22.71
C LEU A 265 -8.96 0.28 -21.96
N TYR A 266 -9.10 -0.79 -21.17
CA TYR A 266 -10.29 -0.98 -20.35
C TYR A 266 -10.41 0.10 -19.28
N VAL A 267 -9.32 0.35 -18.53
CA VAL A 267 -9.25 1.31 -17.43
C VAL A 267 -9.37 2.76 -17.92
N ASP A 268 -8.77 3.10 -19.05
CA ASP A 268 -8.89 4.40 -19.72
C ASP A 268 -10.31 4.58 -20.26
N SER A 269 -10.91 3.53 -20.82
CA SER A 269 -12.32 3.58 -21.24
C SER A 269 -13.26 3.80 -20.06
N LEU A 270 -12.93 3.33 -18.85
CA LEU A 270 -13.74 3.58 -17.66
C LEU A 270 -13.79 5.07 -17.31
N VAL A 271 -12.67 5.80 -17.42
CA VAL A 271 -12.63 7.26 -17.18
C VAL A 271 -13.63 7.97 -18.08
N ILE A 272 -13.59 7.66 -19.38
CA ILE A 272 -14.43 8.29 -20.39
C ILE A 272 -15.90 7.88 -20.20
N LYS A 273 -16.17 6.57 -20.10
CA LYS A 273 -17.55 6.04 -19.98
C LYS A 273 -18.23 6.48 -18.69
N ARG A 274 -17.46 6.59 -17.60
CA ARG A 274 -17.97 6.97 -16.27
C ARG A 274 -17.80 8.45 -15.96
N LYS A 275 -17.15 9.26 -16.81
CA LYS A 275 -16.91 10.70 -16.58
C LYS A 275 -16.34 10.96 -15.18
N ILE A 276 -15.19 10.33 -14.88
CA ILE A 276 -14.55 10.40 -13.56
C ILE A 276 -13.85 11.76 -13.40
N GLU A 277 -14.37 12.59 -12.50
CA GLU A 277 -13.91 13.98 -12.34
C GLU A 277 -13.78 14.36 -10.84
N PRO A 278 -12.58 14.72 -10.37
CA PRO A 278 -12.38 15.30 -9.05
C PRO A 278 -13.13 16.63 -8.91
N VAL A 279 -13.69 16.91 -7.74
CA VAL A 279 -14.29 18.21 -7.45
C VAL A 279 -13.20 19.25 -7.15
N SER A 280 -13.49 20.53 -7.34
CA SER A 280 -12.50 21.61 -7.16
C SER A 280 -11.81 21.61 -5.79
N ARG A 281 -12.53 21.26 -4.71
CA ARG A 281 -11.99 21.19 -3.34
C ARG A 281 -11.40 19.82 -2.96
N ALA A 282 -11.32 18.87 -3.90
CA ALA A 282 -10.88 17.52 -3.61
C ALA A 282 -9.45 17.45 -3.02
N PRO A 283 -8.46 18.20 -3.53
CA PRO A 283 -7.11 18.18 -2.95
C PRO A 283 -7.08 18.60 -1.48
N ALA A 284 -7.79 19.68 -1.14
CA ALA A 284 -7.89 20.15 0.24
C ALA A 284 -8.56 19.12 1.15
N TYR A 285 -9.60 18.43 0.67
CA TYR A 285 -10.29 17.40 1.45
C TYR A 285 -9.42 16.16 1.65
N ALA A 286 -8.66 15.76 0.62
CA ALA A 286 -7.73 14.64 0.71
C ALA A 286 -6.59 14.92 1.70
N LYS A 287 -5.98 16.12 1.66
CA LYS A 287 -4.95 16.54 2.62
C LYS A 287 -5.47 16.54 4.05
N ALA A 288 -6.66 17.12 4.27
CA ALA A 288 -7.31 17.12 5.58
C ALA A 288 -7.60 15.69 6.08
N ALA A 289 -7.99 14.78 5.20
CA ALA A 289 -8.27 13.39 5.55
C ALA A 289 -7.02 12.61 5.98
N VAL A 290 -5.85 12.93 5.42
CA VAL A 290 -4.57 12.34 5.85
C VAL A 290 -4.16 12.87 7.24
N GLN A 291 -4.46 14.13 7.53
CA GLN A 291 -4.15 14.75 8.83
C GLN A 291 -5.05 14.22 9.96
N ASP A 292 -6.35 14.05 9.67
CA ASP A 292 -7.35 13.56 10.62
C ASP A 292 -8.19 12.44 9.98
N MET A 293 -7.61 11.23 10.03
CA MET A 293 -8.23 10.03 9.47
C MET A 293 -9.53 9.66 10.21
N ASP A 294 -9.63 9.94 11.51
CA ASP A 294 -10.82 9.62 12.30
C ASP A 294 -12.01 10.49 11.89
N ALA A 295 -11.81 11.80 11.73
CA ALA A 295 -12.84 12.67 11.16
C ALA A 295 -13.19 12.26 9.72
N ALA A 296 -12.19 11.86 8.92
CA ALA A 296 -12.38 11.46 7.53
C ALA A 296 -13.34 10.25 7.38
N ARG A 297 -13.30 9.28 8.29
CA ARG A 297 -14.14 8.07 8.28
C ARG A 297 -15.64 8.34 8.31
N SER A 298 -16.07 9.46 8.90
CA SER A 298 -17.49 9.86 8.96
C SER A 298 -17.89 10.86 7.87
N SER A 299 -16.91 11.39 7.12
CA SER A 299 -17.12 12.49 6.19
C SER A 299 -17.82 12.06 4.91
N ASN A 300 -18.95 12.71 4.63
CA ASN A 300 -19.73 12.54 3.39
C ASN A 300 -19.28 13.46 2.25
N ARG A 301 -18.23 14.25 2.44
CA ARG A 301 -17.74 15.19 1.41
C ARG A 301 -17.28 14.39 0.19
N VAL A 302 -17.65 14.87 -0.99
CA VAL A 302 -17.30 14.24 -2.26
C VAL A 302 -15.89 14.67 -2.67
N LEU A 303 -15.07 13.69 -3.08
CA LEU A 303 -13.75 13.89 -3.68
C LEU A 303 -13.82 13.77 -5.21
N VAL A 304 -14.48 12.74 -5.72
CA VAL A 304 -14.58 12.46 -7.16
C VAL A 304 -16.02 12.12 -7.51
N LYS A 305 -16.54 12.71 -8.58
CA LYS A 305 -17.85 12.37 -9.16
C LYS A 305 -17.66 11.44 -10.35
N TYR A 306 -18.61 10.53 -10.54
CA TYR A 306 -18.67 9.68 -11.73
C TYR A 306 -20.11 9.21 -11.98
N ARG A 307 -20.41 8.77 -13.19
CA ARG A 307 -21.72 8.24 -13.58
C ARG A 307 -22.03 6.98 -12.76
N GLY A 308 -23.04 7.10 -11.91
CA GLY A 308 -23.48 6.02 -11.02
C GLY A 308 -22.98 6.17 -9.57
N GLY A 309 -22.24 7.22 -9.22
CA GLY A 309 -21.83 7.43 -7.82
C GLY A 309 -20.79 8.52 -7.60
N SER A 310 -20.06 8.38 -6.50
CA SER A 310 -19.01 9.31 -6.11
C SER A 310 -18.02 8.63 -5.16
N LEU A 311 -16.75 8.98 -5.25
CA LEU A 311 -15.77 8.71 -4.20
C LEU A 311 -15.89 9.79 -3.11
N LYS A 312 -16.22 9.40 -1.89
CA LYS A 312 -16.32 10.30 -0.73
C LYS A 312 -15.07 10.24 0.14
N VAL A 313 -14.91 11.21 1.03
CA VAL A 313 -13.79 11.26 1.99
C VAL A 313 -13.74 10.02 2.88
N ARG A 314 -14.88 9.48 3.33
CA ARG A 314 -14.91 8.20 4.06
C ARG A 314 -14.43 6.99 3.25
N ASP A 315 -14.71 6.97 1.95
CA ASP A 315 -14.26 5.90 1.06
C ASP A 315 -12.74 6.02 0.87
N PHE A 316 -12.26 7.24 0.70
CA PHE A 316 -10.83 7.55 0.67
C PHE A 316 -10.11 7.19 1.96
N ALA A 317 -10.69 7.49 3.14
CA ALA A 317 -10.12 7.12 4.42
C ALA A 317 -9.91 5.60 4.56
N ARG A 318 -10.85 4.80 4.05
CA ARG A 318 -10.69 3.34 3.95
C ARG A 318 -9.50 2.96 3.07
N TRP A 319 -9.33 3.62 1.93
CA TRP A 319 -8.18 3.40 1.04
C TRP A 319 -6.87 3.81 1.69
N LEU A 320 -6.80 4.91 2.43
CA LEU A 320 -5.59 5.35 3.13
C LEU A 320 -4.99 4.25 4.01
N ASN A 321 -5.83 3.47 4.69
CA ASN A 321 -5.40 2.32 5.51
C ASN A 321 -4.77 1.17 4.70
N ALA A 322 -4.99 1.12 3.39
CA ALA A 322 -4.46 0.11 2.49
C ALA A 322 -3.25 0.58 1.67
N LEU A 323 -2.89 1.86 1.74
CA LEU A 323 -1.81 2.45 0.95
C LEU A 323 -0.44 2.20 1.57
N ASP A 324 0.57 2.23 0.70
CA ASP A 324 1.97 2.24 1.14
C ASP A 324 2.26 3.48 2.00
N PRO A 325 2.99 3.34 3.14
CA PRO A 325 3.33 4.47 4.00
C PRO A 325 4.07 5.62 3.31
N GLN A 326 4.83 5.35 2.24
CA GLN A 326 5.51 6.38 1.45
C GLN A 326 4.53 7.24 0.66
N ILE A 327 3.43 6.64 0.16
CA ILE A 327 2.36 7.39 -0.50
C ILE A 327 1.69 8.31 0.52
N LEU A 328 1.39 7.80 1.71
CA LEU A 328 0.77 8.58 2.79
C LEU A 328 1.60 9.79 3.20
N SER A 329 2.92 9.64 3.32
CA SER A 329 3.82 10.73 3.70
C SER A 329 4.01 11.77 2.59
N ALA A 330 3.90 11.37 1.32
CA ALA A 330 4.01 12.27 0.17
C ALA A 330 2.75 13.11 -0.07
N LEU A 331 1.56 12.58 0.25
CA LEU A 331 0.27 13.23 -0.06
C LEU A 331 0.12 14.67 0.45
N PRO A 332 0.51 15.01 1.70
CA PRO A 332 0.43 16.40 2.17
C PRO A 332 1.25 17.39 1.34
N GLN A 333 2.37 16.94 0.78
CA GLN A 333 3.32 17.75 0.01
C GLN A 333 3.02 17.77 -1.50
N ALA A 334 2.17 16.87 -1.98
CA ALA A 334 1.78 16.82 -3.38
C ALA A 334 1.01 18.09 -3.80
N ASN A 335 1.20 18.48 -5.06
CA ASN A 335 0.42 19.56 -5.67
C ASN A 335 -0.99 19.08 -6.05
N ASP A 336 -1.87 20.04 -6.36
CA ASP A 336 -3.29 19.75 -6.61
C ASP A 336 -3.51 18.83 -7.81
N GLU A 337 -2.71 18.96 -8.87
CA GLU A 337 -2.81 18.09 -10.05
C GLU A 337 -2.42 16.65 -9.72
N GLN A 338 -1.31 16.45 -9.00
CA GLN A 338 -0.88 15.13 -8.54
C GLN A 338 -1.95 14.47 -7.67
N ILE A 339 -2.57 15.23 -6.76
CA ILE A 339 -3.65 14.70 -5.91
C ILE A 339 -4.90 14.38 -6.73
N ASN A 340 -5.27 15.23 -7.68
CA ASN A 340 -6.41 14.98 -8.56
C ASN A 340 -6.22 13.71 -9.40
N GLN A 341 -5.02 13.49 -9.95
CA GLN A 341 -4.72 12.26 -10.69
C GLN A 341 -4.75 11.04 -9.77
N PHE A 342 -4.19 11.14 -8.58
CA PHE A 342 -4.26 10.08 -7.58
C PHE A 342 -5.70 9.72 -7.19
N LEU A 343 -6.55 10.72 -6.95
CA LEU A 343 -7.96 10.53 -6.63
C LEU A 343 -8.74 9.90 -7.79
N LYS A 344 -8.41 10.26 -9.05
CA LYS A 344 -8.98 9.58 -10.24
C LYS A 344 -8.58 8.10 -10.25
N SER A 345 -7.31 7.78 -10.01
CA SER A 345 -6.83 6.40 -9.92
C SER A 345 -7.54 5.59 -8.84
N LEU A 346 -7.75 6.17 -7.66
CA LEU A 346 -8.52 5.52 -6.60
C LEU A 346 -10.00 5.32 -6.98
N ALA A 347 -10.63 6.31 -7.62
CA ALA A 347 -12.00 6.16 -8.10
C ALA A 347 -12.12 5.06 -9.17
N GLN A 348 -11.13 4.94 -10.06
CA GLN A 348 -11.04 3.84 -11.02
C GLN A 348 -10.92 2.49 -10.30
N GLN A 349 -10.01 2.35 -9.34
CA GLN A 349 -9.85 1.12 -8.55
C GLN A 349 -11.15 0.73 -7.84
N GLN A 350 -11.86 1.67 -7.24
CA GLN A 350 -13.15 1.40 -6.61
C GLN A 350 -14.21 0.92 -7.62
N LEU A 351 -14.30 1.55 -8.80
CA LEU A 351 -15.23 1.14 -9.85
C LEU A 351 -14.91 -0.27 -10.36
N MET A 352 -13.63 -0.61 -10.49
CA MET A 352 -13.20 -1.94 -10.90
C MET A 352 -13.57 -3.02 -9.87
N LEU A 353 -13.41 -2.73 -8.58
CA LEU A 353 -13.88 -3.63 -7.51
C LEU A 353 -15.39 -3.84 -7.58
N GLN A 354 -16.16 -2.77 -7.82
CA GLN A 354 -17.62 -2.87 -8.01
C GLN A 354 -18.00 -3.71 -9.23
N GLN A 355 -17.21 -3.66 -10.31
CA GLN A 355 -17.41 -4.50 -11.48
C GLN A 355 -17.06 -5.96 -11.21
N ALA A 356 -15.97 -6.24 -10.48
CA ALA A 356 -15.64 -7.58 -10.03
C ALA A 356 -16.75 -8.17 -9.16
N ASP A 357 -17.32 -7.37 -8.25
CA ASP A 357 -18.47 -7.74 -7.42
C ASP A 357 -19.70 -8.05 -8.28
N SER A 358 -20.01 -7.18 -9.24
CA SER A 358 -21.14 -7.35 -10.16
C SER A 358 -20.99 -8.60 -11.03
N ALA A 359 -19.75 -8.92 -11.42
CA ALA A 359 -19.39 -10.12 -12.16
C ALA A 359 -19.26 -11.37 -11.28
N LYS A 360 -19.61 -11.28 -9.98
CA LYS A 360 -19.57 -12.36 -9.00
C LYS A 360 -18.20 -13.07 -9.00
N VAL A 361 -17.13 -12.29 -9.03
CA VAL A 361 -15.76 -12.83 -8.94
C VAL A 361 -15.53 -13.36 -7.53
N THR A 362 -15.14 -14.63 -7.45
CA THR A 362 -14.84 -15.35 -6.22
C THR A 362 -13.36 -15.69 -6.14
N LEU A 363 -12.80 -15.67 -4.94
CA LEU A 363 -11.44 -16.13 -4.68
C LEU A 363 -11.35 -17.66 -4.79
N THR A 364 -10.20 -18.17 -5.23
CA THR A 364 -9.92 -19.61 -5.25
C THR A 364 -9.65 -20.16 -3.84
N ALA A 365 -9.58 -21.48 -3.69
CA ALA A 365 -9.17 -22.09 -2.43
C ALA A 365 -7.76 -21.67 -1.99
N GLU A 366 -6.83 -21.55 -2.95
CA GLU A 366 -5.46 -21.10 -2.71
C GLU A 366 -5.40 -19.62 -2.30
N ASP A 367 -6.19 -18.77 -2.97
CA ASP A 367 -6.33 -17.36 -2.60
C ASP A 367 -6.82 -17.23 -1.15
N TRP A 368 -7.84 -18.02 -0.78
CA TRP A 368 -8.35 -18.06 0.60
C TRP A 368 -7.36 -18.60 1.60
N GLN A 369 -6.53 -19.59 1.23
CA GLN A 369 -5.50 -20.10 2.11
C GLN A 369 -4.49 -19.00 2.44
N ARG A 370 -4.02 -18.26 1.43
CA ARG A 370 -3.12 -17.12 1.62
C ARG A 370 -3.72 -16.05 2.53
N VAL A 371 -5.00 -15.71 2.33
CA VAL A 371 -5.71 -14.73 3.17
C VAL A 371 -5.76 -15.20 4.63
N ARG A 372 -6.05 -16.48 4.87
CA ARG A 372 -6.09 -17.05 6.23
C ARG A 372 -4.72 -17.10 6.87
N ASP A 373 -3.70 -17.55 6.17
CA ASP A 373 -2.34 -17.67 6.72
C ASP A 373 -1.82 -16.31 7.22
N GLU A 374 -2.02 -15.24 6.44
CA GLU A 374 -1.60 -13.89 6.81
C GLU A 374 -2.42 -13.32 7.98
N HIS A 375 -3.74 -13.51 7.97
CA HIS A 375 -4.62 -13.09 9.07
C HIS A 375 -4.29 -13.83 10.37
N ASP A 376 -4.17 -15.16 10.32
CA ASP A 376 -3.92 -15.99 11.49
C ASP A 376 -2.56 -15.70 12.12
N SER A 377 -1.53 -15.48 11.29
CA SER A 377 -0.21 -15.05 11.74
C SER A 377 -0.29 -13.74 12.52
N THR A 378 -1.04 -12.77 12.00
CA THR A 378 -1.27 -11.47 12.65
C THR A 378 -2.04 -11.64 13.97
N MET A 379 -3.06 -12.51 14.00
CA MET A 379 -3.81 -12.82 15.22
C MET A 379 -2.93 -13.48 16.29
N VAL A 380 -2.04 -14.41 15.90
CA VAL A 380 -1.04 -14.99 16.82
C VAL A 380 -0.12 -13.92 17.38
N GLN A 381 0.38 -13.01 16.53
CA GLN A 381 1.25 -11.93 16.97
C GLN A 381 0.57 -11.03 18.01
N ILE A 382 -0.66 -10.57 17.75
CA ILE A 382 -1.40 -9.68 18.65
C ILE A 382 -1.75 -10.39 19.98
N THR A 383 -2.26 -11.62 19.92
CA THR A 383 -2.60 -12.39 21.13
C THR A 383 -1.37 -12.72 21.97
N THR A 384 -0.20 -12.90 21.34
CA THR A 384 1.09 -13.08 22.03
C THR A 384 1.53 -11.79 22.72
N LEU A 385 1.43 -10.64 22.06
CA LEU A 385 1.77 -9.33 22.66
C LEU A 385 0.97 -9.05 23.93
N LEU A 386 -0.32 -9.39 23.91
CA LEU A 386 -1.23 -9.24 25.05
C LEU A 386 -1.10 -10.36 26.10
N ASN A 387 -0.44 -11.47 25.77
CA ASN A 387 -0.53 -12.71 26.56
C ASN A 387 -2.01 -13.12 26.81
N LEU A 388 -2.79 -13.13 25.73
CA LEU A 388 -4.24 -13.29 25.74
C LEU A 388 -4.69 -14.29 24.66
N SER A 389 -4.25 -15.55 24.78
CA SER A 389 -4.74 -16.63 23.92
C SER A 389 -6.07 -17.20 24.43
N ALA A 390 -6.78 -17.95 23.58
CA ALA A 390 -8.01 -18.64 23.98
C ALA A 390 -7.77 -19.61 25.15
N ALA A 391 -6.62 -20.31 25.17
CA ALA A 391 -6.23 -21.18 26.28
C ALA A 391 -6.01 -20.39 27.58
N VAL A 392 -5.29 -19.26 27.53
CA VAL A 392 -5.06 -18.41 28.71
C VAL A 392 -6.39 -17.85 29.25
N LEU A 393 -7.31 -17.44 28.37
CA LEU A 393 -8.65 -16.98 28.75
C LEU A 393 -9.47 -18.08 29.41
N HIS A 394 -9.41 -19.30 28.89
CA HIS A 394 -10.06 -20.48 29.48
C HIS A 394 -9.49 -20.81 30.87
N ASP A 395 -8.17 -20.87 30.99
CA ASP A 395 -7.50 -21.37 32.20
C ASP A 395 -7.44 -20.32 33.33
N SER A 396 -7.31 -19.03 32.98
CA SER A 396 -7.04 -17.95 33.95
C SER A 396 -8.08 -16.83 33.96
N GLY A 397 -8.95 -16.74 32.95
CA GLY A 397 -9.97 -15.69 32.86
C GLY A 397 -11.16 -15.89 33.81
N GLY A 398 -11.30 -17.08 34.37
CA GLY A 398 -12.40 -17.42 35.27
C GLY A 398 -13.71 -17.78 34.56
N PRO A 399 -14.73 -18.22 35.33
CA PRO A 399 -15.88 -18.92 34.77
C PRO A 399 -16.92 -18.00 34.11
N SER A 400 -17.05 -16.74 34.54
CA SER A 400 -18.07 -15.82 34.01
C SER A 400 -17.52 -14.93 32.90
N PRO A 401 -18.39 -14.48 31.95
CA PRO A 401 -18.00 -13.51 30.91
C PRO A 401 -17.38 -12.22 31.48
N GLU A 402 -17.92 -11.72 32.60
CA GLU A 402 -17.40 -10.54 33.29
C GLU A 402 -15.98 -10.77 33.82
N LYS A 403 -15.70 -11.92 34.46
CA LYS A 403 -14.36 -12.24 34.96
C LYS A 403 -13.36 -12.36 33.81
N ARG A 404 -13.75 -13.00 32.70
CA ARG A 404 -12.90 -13.10 31.50
C ARG A 404 -12.61 -11.73 30.90
N THR A 405 -13.62 -10.86 30.85
CA THR A 405 -13.46 -9.48 30.38
C THR A 405 -12.49 -8.72 31.29
N ASN A 406 -12.68 -8.76 32.61
CA ASN A 406 -11.78 -8.09 33.56
C ASN A 406 -10.34 -8.60 33.46
N PHE A 407 -10.15 -9.91 33.30
CA PHE A 407 -8.84 -10.51 33.06
C PHE A 407 -8.22 -10.01 31.74
N ALA A 408 -9.00 -10.00 30.66
CA ALA A 408 -8.56 -9.51 29.36
C ALA A 408 -8.18 -8.01 29.40
N MET A 409 -8.93 -7.21 30.17
CA MET A 409 -8.61 -5.80 30.41
C MET A 409 -7.33 -5.61 31.21
N GLY A 410 -7.07 -6.49 32.19
CA GLY A 410 -5.79 -6.54 32.88
C GLY A 410 -4.62 -6.73 31.92
N ARG A 411 -4.77 -7.63 30.93
CA ARG A 411 -3.78 -7.88 29.87
C ARG A 411 -3.57 -6.68 28.94
N VAL A 412 -4.63 -6.00 28.54
CA VAL A 412 -4.53 -4.77 27.74
C VAL A 412 -3.77 -3.69 28.52
N ASN A 413 -4.15 -3.44 29.78
CA ASN A 413 -3.48 -2.42 30.59
C ASN A 413 -2.01 -2.75 30.87
N ASP A 414 -1.67 -4.02 31.13
CA ASP A 414 -0.27 -4.48 31.24
C ASP A 414 0.53 -4.26 29.95
N TYR A 415 -0.07 -4.54 28.80
CA TYR A 415 0.59 -4.28 27.52
C TYR A 415 0.92 -2.80 27.33
N PHE A 416 -0.05 -1.91 27.58
CA PHE A 416 0.18 -0.46 27.52
C PHE A 416 1.23 -0.03 28.53
N ASP A 417 1.16 -0.50 29.78
CA ASP A 417 2.19 -0.22 30.79
C ASP A 417 3.61 -0.58 30.30
N ARG A 418 3.78 -1.80 29.78
CA ARG A 418 5.06 -2.25 29.21
C ARG A 418 5.51 -1.39 28.03
N VAL A 419 4.59 -0.97 27.16
CA VAL A 419 4.91 -0.10 26.02
C VAL A 419 5.40 1.26 26.49
N PHE A 420 4.67 1.92 27.40
CA PHE A 420 5.01 3.26 27.88
C PHE A 420 6.33 3.29 28.66
N HIS A 421 6.67 2.20 29.34
CA HIS A 421 7.93 1.99 30.05
C HIS A 421 9.08 1.45 29.17
N GLY A 422 8.88 1.31 27.85
CA GLY A 422 9.91 0.80 26.93
C GLY A 422 10.27 -0.67 27.11
N ARG A 423 9.43 -1.45 27.82
CA ARG A 423 9.57 -2.90 28.04
C ARG A 423 8.89 -3.74 26.95
N ALA A 424 8.11 -3.11 26.07
CA ALA A 424 7.50 -3.72 24.91
C ALA A 424 7.47 -2.74 23.73
N ARG A 425 7.56 -3.26 22.50
CA ARG A 425 7.36 -2.45 21.29
C ARG A 425 5.87 -2.29 21.02
N PHE A 426 5.45 -1.06 20.74
CA PHE A 426 4.08 -0.80 20.27
C PHE A 426 3.86 -1.40 18.88
N PHE A 427 2.74 -2.07 18.70
CA PHE A 427 2.26 -2.56 17.42
C PHE A 427 0.79 -2.13 17.31
N PRO A 428 0.37 -1.33 16.32
CA PRO A 428 -1.05 -1.02 16.17
C PRO A 428 -1.82 -2.25 15.71
N LEU A 429 -3.10 -2.37 16.10
CA LEU A 429 -3.96 -3.36 15.46
C LEU A 429 -4.06 -3.06 13.95
N PRO A 430 -4.10 -4.09 13.08
CA PRO A 430 -4.34 -3.88 11.66
C PRO A 430 -5.61 -3.05 11.45
N ALA A 431 -5.51 -1.98 10.66
CA ALA A 431 -6.55 -0.96 10.59
C ALA A 431 -7.94 -1.53 10.24
N PHE A 432 -8.00 -2.49 9.31
CA PHE A 432 -9.26 -3.11 8.90
C PHE A 432 -9.84 -4.06 9.97
N LEU A 433 -8.99 -4.72 10.77
CA LEU A 433 -9.44 -5.49 11.92
C LEU A 433 -10.00 -4.55 12.99
N ALA A 434 -9.27 -3.47 13.31
CA ALA A 434 -9.73 -2.45 14.24
C ALA A 434 -11.07 -1.85 13.80
N ASP A 435 -11.20 -1.48 12.53
CA ASP A 435 -12.44 -0.92 11.96
C ASP A 435 -13.63 -1.88 12.10
N THR A 436 -13.39 -3.18 11.89
CA THR A 436 -14.41 -4.23 12.06
C THR A 436 -14.89 -4.29 13.51
N LEU A 437 -13.97 -4.23 14.47
CA LEU A 437 -14.30 -4.24 15.91
C LEU A 437 -15.04 -2.96 16.35
N LEU A 438 -14.64 -1.81 15.81
CA LEU A 438 -15.21 -0.51 16.13
C LEU A 438 -16.63 -0.32 15.56
N ALA A 439 -16.94 -0.95 14.42
CA ALA A 439 -18.22 -0.79 13.74
C ALA A 439 -19.40 -1.33 14.58
N ASP A 440 -19.17 -2.39 15.35
CA ASP A 440 -20.20 -3.05 16.17
C ASP A 440 -20.20 -2.60 17.65
N ALA A 441 -19.32 -1.66 18.01
CA ALA A 441 -19.08 -1.27 19.39
C ALA A 441 -19.57 0.13 19.73
N ARG A 442 -19.90 0.36 21.01
CA ARG A 442 -20.10 1.71 21.54
C ARG A 442 -18.77 2.25 22.03
N TRP A 443 -18.20 3.25 21.37
CA TRP A 443 -16.91 3.81 21.79
C TRP A 443 -16.85 5.32 21.58
N ASN A 444 -15.98 5.99 22.34
CA ASN A 444 -15.65 7.39 22.12
C ASN A 444 -14.26 7.72 22.70
N VAL A 445 -13.67 8.82 22.21
CA VAL A 445 -12.55 9.51 22.85
C VAL A 445 -13.02 10.91 23.19
N ASP A 446 -12.96 11.28 24.46
CA ASP A 446 -13.43 12.55 25.00
C ASP A 446 -12.30 13.59 24.97
N ALA A 447 -12.44 14.61 24.13
CA ALA A 447 -11.40 15.62 23.94
C ALA A 447 -11.10 16.42 25.23
N ALA A 448 -12.08 16.62 26.11
CA ALA A 448 -11.87 17.32 27.38
C ALA A 448 -11.10 16.43 28.37
N GLY A 449 -11.43 15.14 28.42
CA GLY A 449 -10.67 14.13 29.17
C GLY A 449 -9.21 14.04 28.69
N VAL A 450 -8.98 14.04 27.37
CA VAL A 450 -7.63 14.05 26.79
C VAL A 450 -6.85 15.29 27.23
N ARG A 451 -7.44 16.50 27.16
CA ARG A 451 -6.76 17.73 27.61
C ARG A 451 -6.37 17.68 29.09
N ARG A 452 -7.27 17.21 29.95
CA ARG A 452 -6.97 17.02 31.37
C ARG A 452 -5.87 15.98 31.61
N ALA A 453 -5.83 14.91 30.82
CA ALA A 453 -4.75 13.93 30.90
C ALA A 453 -3.40 14.51 30.46
N VAL A 454 -3.38 15.43 29.49
CA VAL A 454 -2.16 16.20 29.14
C VAL A 454 -1.70 17.05 30.32
N GLU A 455 -2.59 17.86 30.90
CA GLU A 455 -2.28 18.71 32.07
C GLU A 455 -1.73 17.87 33.23
N ARG A 456 -2.44 16.80 33.60
CA ARG A 456 -2.01 15.89 34.68
C ARG A 456 -0.69 15.18 34.37
N GLY A 457 -0.45 14.78 33.13
CA GLY A 457 0.82 14.19 32.71
C GLY A 457 1.99 15.17 32.81
N GLN A 458 1.75 16.47 32.55
CA GLN A 458 2.76 17.52 32.70
C GLN A 458 3.14 17.72 34.17
N GLU A 459 2.15 17.69 35.09
CA GLU A 459 2.39 17.71 36.54
C GLU A 459 3.27 16.53 36.97
N ILE A 460 2.93 15.31 36.55
CA ILE A 460 3.71 14.10 36.89
C ILE A 460 5.18 14.22 36.42
N ARG A 461 5.42 14.79 35.24
CA ARG A 461 6.78 15.05 34.74
C ARG A 461 7.50 16.11 35.57
N ALA A 462 6.81 17.18 35.94
CA ALA A 462 7.38 18.25 36.76
C ALA A 462 7.77 17.72 38.15
N ASP A 463 6.89 16.96 38.80
CA ASP A 463 7.13 16.33 40.10
C ASP A 463 8.33 15.38 40.04
N SER A 464 8.40 14.56 38.99
CA SER A 464 9.53 13.63 38.76
C SER A 464 10.85 14.36 38.54
N ALA A 465 10.84 15.48 37.81
CA ALA A 465 12.02 16.32 37.60
C ALA A 465 12.49 16.99 38.89
N GLN A 466 11.55 17.50 39.70
CA GLN A 466 11.86 18.08 41.01
C GLN A 466 12.43 17.04 41.98
N ALA A 467 11.85 15.83 42.03
CA ALA A 467 12.36 14.72 42.84
C ALA A 467 13.77 14.30 42.43
N SER A 468 14.09 14.31 41.13
CA SER A 468 15.42 13.99 40.63
C SER A 468 16.49 15.05 40.94
N ASN A 469 16.07 16.30 41.15
CA ASN A 469 16.93 17.45 41.46
C ASN A 469 17.05 17.76 42.96
N ALA A 470 16.33 17.02 43.83
CA ALA A 470 16.46 17.18 45.27
C ALA A 470 17.88 16.79 45.73
N PRO A 471 18.54 17.59 46.58
CA PRO A 471 19.88 17.28 47.06
C PRO A 471 19.89 15.91 47.76
N ARG A 472 20.79 15.01 47.31
CA ARG A 472 21.02 13.73 47.98
C ARG A 472 21.41 14.03 49.42
N MET A 473 20.56 13.66 50.38
CA MET A 473 20.94 13.74 51.79
C MET A 473 22.19 12.90 51.98
N THR A 474 23.28 13.52 52.43
CA THR A 474 24.47 12.79 52.88
C THR A 474 24.05 11.85 54.00
N PRO A 475 24.36 10.53 53.90
CA PRO A 475 24.11 9.61 55.00
C PRO A 475 24.74 10.18 56.27
N ALA A 476 23.99 10.18 57.38
CA ALA A 476 24.54 10.58 58.68
C ALA A 476 25.82 9.75 58.94
N PRO A 477 26.89 10.37 59.49
CA PRO A 477 28.09 9.61 59.85
C PRO A 477 27.68 8.44 60.74
N GLY A 478 28.07 7.23 60.34
CA GLY A 478 27.81 6.03 61.12
C GLY A 478 28.38 6.18 62.52
N PRO A 479 27.79 5.51 63.54
CA PRO A 479 28.29 5.58 64.90
C PRO A 479 29.76 5.17 64.96
N ALA A 480 30.52 5.81 65.86
CA ALA A 480 31.93 5.53 66.05
C ALA A 480 32.17 4.01 66.30
N PRO A 481 33.26 3.43 65.76
CA PRO A 481 33.57 2.02 65.96
C PRO A 481 33.62 1.69 67.46
N ILE A 482 32.90 0.64 67.86
CA ILE A 482 32.97 0.12 69.23
C ILE A 482 34.34 -0.53 69.42
N ASP A 483 35.15 0.02 70.32
CA ASP A 483 36.43 -0.57 70.73
C ASP A 483 36.19 -1.85 71.54
N THR A 484 36.44 -3.00 70.92
CA THR A 484 36.26 -4.33 71.54
C THR A 484 37.45 -4.79 72.39
N THR A 485 38.47 -3.95 72.64
CA THR A 485 39.67 -4.35 73.39
C THR A 485 39.48 -4.41 74.90
N LYS A 486 38.35 -3.93 75.44
CA LYS A 486 38.00 -4.06 76.86
C LYS A 486 36.93 -5.13 77.12
N ARG A 487 37.27 -6.39 76.87
CA ARG A 487 36.55 -7.52 77.47
C ARG A 487 37.35 -8.01 78.68
N GLN A 488 36.98 -7.52 79.86
CA GLN A 488 37.48 -8.05 81.14
C GLN A 488 37.10 -9.53 81.26
N ALA A 489 38.08 -10.35 81.63
CA ALA A 489 37.90 -11.77 81.94
C ALA A 489 37.02 -11.94 83.19
N PRO A 490 36.14 -12.96 83.23
CA PRO A 490 35.36 -13.25 84.43
C PRO A 490 36.25 -13.89 85.51
N ARG A 491 35.98 -13.53 86.77
CA ARG A 491 36.42 -14.25 87.97
C ARG A 491 35.58 -15.48 88.22
#